data_AF-A0A2V6F8M8-F1
#
_entry.id   AF-A0A2V6F8M8-F1
#
_cell.length_a   1.000
_cell.length_b   1.000
_cell.length_c   1.000
_cell.angle_alpha   90.00
_cell.angle_beta   90.00
_cell.angle_gamma   90.00
#
_symmetry.space_group_name_H-M   'P 1'
#
loop_
_entity.id
_entity.type
_entity.pdbx_description
1 polymer ?
#
loop_
_entity_poly.entity_id
_entity_poly.type
_entity_poly.pdbx_seq_one_letter_code
_entity_poly.pdbx_strand_id
1 'polypeptide(L)'
;MIKPDDSRVFFRPFEFANRERVLKIIARVMTLPEAEVERRAQEVLREFADRHQRLRVFFLKRFEQLSGQLISDQHLSESRRLLLGACFTQEYSLEAAALFNPSMVLHPDQTDLPEGSARFVLSLRATGEGHVSSIVFRSGVIDRDARVTVNTPTRFVNAGEMLPNSSYEKRLFERKLLELGLLNELALRVLAVLDDTFTFDQLKTVLDRELRRTRSVIREQTDSARGILSLAQANYEIHFDPGQRLSERVIFPTSPAEVKGIEDARFVAFREEDGSTTYYATYTAYDCQVVLPQMLETRDFVHFKISTLNGP
;
A
#
# COMPACT_ATOMS: atom_id res chain seq x y z
N MET A 1 -10.83 -26.34 1.94
CA MET A 1 -10.58 -25.53 0.73
C MET A 1 -10.76 -24.07 1.11
N ILE A 2 -9.74 -23.23 0.90
CA ILE A 2 -9.83 -21.79 1.16
C ILE A 2 -10.70 -21.19 0.05
N LYS A 3 -11.73 -20.43 0.43
CA LYS A 3 -12.64 -19.78 -0.52
C LYS A 3 -12.46 -18.26 -0.45
N PRO A 4 -12.54 -17.56 -1.59
CA PRO A 4 -12.64 -16.10 -1.59
C PRO A 4 -13.90 -15.66 -0.82
N ASP A 5 -13.79 -14.52 -0.15
CA ASP A 5 -14.89 -13.88 0.58
C ASP A 5 -15.02 -12.42 0.14
N ASP A 6 -16.02 -12.15 -0.69
CA ASP A 6 -16.29 -10.83 -1.27
C ASP A 6 -16.79 -9.80 -0.24
N SER A 7 -17.20 -10.25 0.96
CA SER A 7 -17.56 -9.38 2.08
C SER A 7 -16.34 -8.78 2.79
N ARG A 8 -15.13 -9.27 2.50
CA ARG A 8 -13.86 -8.74 3.03
C ARG A 8 -13.48 -7.48 2.27
N VAL A 9 -14.03 -6.37 2.72
CA VAL A 9 -13.88 -5.04 2.14
C VAL A 9 -12.98 -4.15 2.99
N PHE A 10 -12.27 -3.23 2.35
CA PHE A 10 -11.61 -2.12 3.05
C PHE A 10 -11.88 -0.79 2.35
N PHE A 11 -11.72 0.31 3.08
CA PHE A 11 -11.93 1.64 2.51
C PHE A 11 -10.75 2.13 1.69
N ARG A 12 -11.10 2.77 0.56
CA ARG A 12 -10.16 3.45 -0.32
C ARG A 12 -10.65 4.87 -0.63
N PRO A 13 -9.72 5.79 -0.91
CA PRO A 13 -10.02 7.03 -1.62
C PRO A 13 -10.94 6.80 -2.82
N PHE A 14 -12.03 7.55 -2.88
CA PHE A 14 -12.81 7.70 -4.11
C PHE A 14 -12.43 9.02 -4.77
N GLU A 15 -11.66 8.92 -5.85
CA GLU A 15 -11.16 10.07 -6.60
C GLU A 15 -12.08 10.34 -7.80
N PHE A 16 -12.60 11.56 -7.90
CA PHE A 16 -13.36 11.99 -9.06
C PHE A 16 -12.42 12.67 -10.06
N ALA A 17 -12.44 12.19 -11.32
CA ALA A 17 -11.66 12.81 -12.40
C ALA A 17 -12.06 14.27 -12.68
N ASN A 18 -13.30 14.67 -12.34
CA ASN A 18 -13.83 16.00 -12.60
C ASN A 18 -13.87 16.85 -11.32
N ARG A 19 -13.03 17.90 -11.28
CA ARG A 19 -12.98 18.87 -10.18
C ARG A 19 -14.32 19.57 -9.93
N GLU A 20 -15.10 19.89 -10.96
CA GLU A 20 -16.42 20.48 -10.79
C GLU A 20 -17.36 19.55 -10.03
N ARG A 21 -17.24 18.23 -10.24
CA ARG A 21 -18.06 17.24 -9.52
C ARG A 21 -17.69 17.21 -8.04
N VAL A 22 -16.40 17.27 -7.72
CA VAL A 22 -15.91 17.39 -6.33
C VAL A 22 -16.52 18.63 -5.67
N LEU A 23 -16.39 19.80 -6.30
CA LEU A 23 -16.91 21.06 -5.77
C LEU A 23 -18.44 21.04 -5.60
N LYS A 24 -19.18 20.43 -6.54
CA LYS A 24 -20.65 20.28 -6.43
C LYS A 24 -21.06 19.42 -5.23
N ILE A 25 -20.34 18.32 -4.95
CA ILE A 25 -20.60 17.45 -3.79
C ILE A 25 -20.31 18.23 -2.50
N ILE A 26 -19.15 18.89 -2.42
CA ILE A 26 -18.78 19.72 -1.27
C ILE A 26 -19.86 20.78 -1.02
N ALA A 27 -20.23 21.56 -2.04
CA ALA A 27 -21.25 22.61 -1.92
C ALA A 27 -22.61 22.05 -1.44
N ARG A 28 -23.01 20.87 -1.92
CA ARG A 28 -24.25 20.21 -1.49
C ARG A 28 -24.19 19.82 -0.02
N VAL A 29 -23.08 19.28 0.47
CA VAL A 29 -22.93 18.98 1.90
C VAL A 29 -22.90 20.27 2.71
N MET A 30 -22.17 21.30 2.26
CA MET A 30 -22.07 22.60 2.94
C MET A 30 -23.39 23.35 3.09
N THR A 31 -24.35 23.12 2.20
CA THR A 31 -25.70 23.74 2.26
C THR A 31 -26.69 23.00 3.17
N LEU A 32 -26.35 21.81 3.68
CA LEU A 32 -27.20 21.07 4.60
C LEU A 32 -27.27 21.75 5.98
N PRO A 33 -28.46 21.85 6.60
CA PRO A 33 -28.59 22.23 8.01
C PRO A 33 -27.80 21.28 8.93
N GLU A 34 -27.30 21.78 10.06
CA GLU A 34 -26.42 20.99 10.92
C GLU A 34 -27.10 19.72 11.48
N ALA A 35 -28.36 19.81 11.87
CA ALA A 35 -29.14 18.64 12.33
C ALA A 35 -29.22 17.53 11.27
N GLU A 36 -29.30 17.90 9.99
CA GLU A 36 -29.34 16.95 8.88
C GLU A 36 -27.96 16.33 8.61
N VAL A 37 -26.88 17.10 8.81
CA VAL A 37 -25.51 16.59 8.73
C VAL A 37 -25.22 15.58 9.83
N GLU A 38 -25.60 15.88 11.08
CA GLU A 38 -25.46 14.97 12.21
C GLU A 38 -26.21 13.67 11.96
N ARG A 39 -27.47 13.75 11.52
CA ARG A 39 -28.30 12.58 11.20
C ARG A 39 -27.64 11.71 10.13
N ARG A 40 -27.22 12.30 9.01
CA ARG A 40 -26.58 11.56 7.89
C ARG A 40 -25.23 10.98 8.27
N ALA A 41 -24.40 11.71 9.02
CA ALA A 41 -23.11 11.20 9.48
C ALA A 41 -23.30 9.98 10.41
N GLN A 42 -24.29 10.01 11.30
CA GLN A 42 -24.62 8.88 12.15
C GLN A 42 -25.17 7.68 11.35
N GLU A 43 -26.01 7.93 10.34
CA GLU A 43 -26.53 6.87 9.46
C GLU A 43 -25.39 6.14 8.76
N VAL A 44 -24.47 6.88 8.13
CA VAL A 44 -23.28 6.31 7.49
C VAL A 44 -22.45 5.52 8.50
N LEU A 45 -22.15 6.10 9.67
CA LEU A 45 -21.36 5.38 10.67
C LEU A 45 -22.01 4.07 11.12
N ARG A 46 -23.34 4.03 11.27
CA ARG A 46 -24.06 2.80 11.64
C ARG A 46 -24.06 1.77 10.52
N GLU A 47 -24.22 2.18 9.26
CA GLU A 47 -24.27 1.30 8.09
C GLU A 47 -22.95 0.56 7.81
N PHE A 48 -21.82 1.14 8.24
CA PHE A 48 -20.49 0.56 8.02
C PHE A 48 -19.84 0.01 9.31
N ALA A 49 -20.48 0.16 10.47
CA ALA A 49 -19.91 -0.17 11.79
C ALA A 49 -19.50 -1.64 11.96
N ASP A 50 -20.19 -2.55 11.27
CA ASP A 50 -20.01 -3.99 11.34
C ASP A 50 -18.97 -4.53 10.35
N ARG A 51 -18.58 -3.72 9.36
CA ARG A 51 -17.64 -4.08 8.27
C ARG A 51 -16.26 -3.47 8.45
N HIS A 52 -16.15 -2.31 9.10
CA HIS A 52 -14.88 -1.58 9.21
C HIS A 52 -14.54 -1.21 10.65
N GLN A 53 -13.24 -1.27 10.95
CA GLN A 53 -12.70 -0.69 12.18
C GLN A 53 -12.29 0.77 11.94
N ARG A 54 -12.34 1.60 12.98
CA ARG A 54 -11.82 2.98 12.97
C ARG A 54 -12.41 3.90 11.87
N LEU A 55 -13.66 3.67 11.45
CA LEU A 55 -14.42 4.47 10.46
C LEU A 55 -14.21 5.98 10.57
N ARG A 56 -14.37 6.53 11.78
CA ARG A 56 -14.24 7.96 12.04
C ARG A 56 -12.86 8.49 11.66
N VAL A 57 -11.81 7.75 12.03
CA VAL A 57 -10.42 8.12 11.74
C VAL A 57 -10.21 8.16 10.22
N PHE A 58 -10.73 7.17 9.50
CA PHE A 58 -10.61 7.13 8.04
C PHE A 58 -11.33 8.31 7.37
N PHE A 59 -12.59 8.57 7.72
CA PHE A 59 -13.36 9.68 7.15
C PHE A 59 -12.73 11.04 7.47
N LEU A 60 -12.23 11.25 8.69
CA LEU A 60 -11.52 12.48 9.03
C LEU A 60 -10.22 12.62 8.24
N LYS A 61 -9.43 11.56 8.07
CA LYS A 61 -8.22 11.59 7.23
C LYS A 61 -8.55 11.92 5.77
N ARG A 62 -9.65 11.37 5.23
CA ARG A 62 -10.12 11.72 3.88
C ARG A 62 -10.58 13.16 3.78
N PHE A 63 -11.27 13.69 4.79
CA PHE A 63 -11.62 15.11 4.83
C PHE A 63 -10.37 16.00 4.81
N GLU A 64 -9.34 15.69 5.59
CA GLU A 64 -8.09 16.48 5.60
C GLU A 64 -7.42 16.52 4.23
N GLN A 65 -7.46 15.42 3.47
CA GLN A 65 -6.94 15.35 2.10
C GLN A 65 -7.74 16.21 1.10
N LEU A 66 -8.99 16.55 1.42
CA LEU A 66 -9.86 17.40 0.61
C LEU A 66 -9.87 18.86 1.06
N SER A 67 -9.33 19.16 2.24
CA SER A 67 -9.48 20.46 2.89
C SER A 67 -8.98 21.62 2.02
N GLY A 68 -7.89 21.41 1.26
CA GLY A 68 -7.36 22.40 0.31
C GLY A 68 -8.27 22.72 -0.89
N GLN A 69 -9.38 22.00 -1.08
CA GLN A 69 -10.39 22.31 -2.10
C GLN A 69 -11.56 23.13 -1.55
N LEU A 70 -11.63 23.33 -0.23
CA LEU A 70 -12.63 24.18 0.39
C LEU A 70 -12.31 25.65 0.10
N ILE A 71 -13.35 26.42 -0.22
CA ILE A 71 -13.24 27.85 -0.55
C ILE A 71 -13.27 28.71 0.73
N SER A 72 -13.53 28.09 1.89
CA SER A 72 -13.81 28.80 3.14
C SER A 72 -12.99 28.25 4.31
N ASP A 73 -12.41 29.15 5.10
CA ASP A 73 -11.74 28.86 6.36
C ASP A 73 -12.72 28.69 7.55
N GLN A 74 -14.00 28.44 7.26
CA GLN A 74 -15.01 28.21 8.28
C GLN A 74 -14.69 26.96 9.11
N HIS A 75 -14.81 27.10 10.43
CA HIS A 75 -14.67 25.97 11.34
C HIS A 75 -15.86 25.01 11.18
N LEU A 76 -15.62 23.82 10.62
CA LEU A 76 -16.65 22.82 10.40
C LEU A 76 -16.85 21.93 11.63
N SER A 77 -18.09 21.52 11.89
CA SER A 77 -18.39 20.49 12.89
C SER A 77 -17.73 19.16 12.53
N GLU A 78 -17.48 18.31 13.53
CA GLU A 78 -16.95 16.97 13.29
C GLU A 78 -17.88 16.14 12.39
N SER A 79 -19.19 16.20 12.60
CA SER A 79 -20.20 15.51 11.79
C SER A 79 -20.12 15.90 10.32
N ARG A 80 -19.87 17.18 10.01
CA ARG A 80 -19.72 17.67 8.63
C ARG A 80 -18.42 17.19 8.00
N ARG A 81 -17.32 17.18 8.77
CA ARG A 81 -16.03 16.62 8.33
C ARG A 81 -16.16 15.13 8.03
N LEU A 82 -16.83 14.38 8.91
CA LEU A 82 -17.12 12.95 8.72
C LEU A 82 -17.95 12.71 7.46
N LEU A 83 -19.03 13.45 7.26
CA LEU A 83 -19.92 13.29 6.10
C LEU A 83 -19.21 13.63 4.78
N LEU A 84 -18.42 14.72 4.76
CA LEU A 84 -17.57 15.05 3.62
C LEU A 84 -16.58 13.92 3.33
N GLY A 85 -15.84 13.45 4.33
CA GLY A 85 -14.92 12.33 4.18
C GLY A 85 -15.56 11.07 3.62
N ALA A 86 -16.77 10.74 4.10
CA ALA A 86 -17.54 9.59 3.63
C ALA A 86 -17.94 9.71 2.14
N CYS A 87 -18.35 10.90 1.66
CA CYS A 87 -18.72 11.10 0.25
C CYS A 87 -17.57 10.86 -0.75
N PHE A 88 -16.32 10.87 -0.29
CA PHE A 88 -15.11 10.65 -1.09
C PHE A 88 -14.36 9.38 -0.66
N THR A 89 -15.11 8.43 -0.13
CA THR A 89 -14.65 7.09 0.27
C THR A 89 -15.47 6.04 -0.48
N GLN A 90 -14.82 4.95 -0.87
CA GLN A 90 -15.48 3.77 -1.41
C GLN A 90 -14.98 2.51 -0.69
N GLU A 91 -15.82 1.48 -0.62
CA GLU A 91 -15.38 0.13 -0.29
C GLU A 91 -14.71 -0.52 -1.49
N TYR A 92 -13.78 -1.42 -1.21
CA TYR A 92 -13.13 -2.27 -2.19
C TYR A 92 -13.15 -3.70 -1.68
N SER A 93 -13.80 -4.61 -2.41
CA SER A 93 -13.78 -6.04 -2.10
C SER A 93 -12.45 -6.68 -2.53
N LEU A 94 -11.72 -7.18 -1.53
CA LEU A 94 -10.35 -7.69 -1.69
C LEU A 94 -10.29 -9.04 -2.40
N GLU A 95 -11.28 -9.89 -2.13
CA GLU A 95 -11.32 -11.28 -2.58
C GLU A 95 -12.51 -11.50 -3.53
N ALA A 96 -12.89 -10.46 -4.28
CA ALA A 96 -14.07 -10.47 -5.16
C ALA A 96 -14.02 -11.52 -6.27
N ALA A 97 -12.83 -11.83 -6.79
CA ALA A 97 -12.68 -12.74 -7.93
C ALA A 97 -12.09 -14.09 -7.52
N ALA A 98 -10.92 -14.11 -6.88
CA ALA A 98 -10.24 -15.36 -6.57
C ALA A 98 -9.12 -15.22 -5.52
N LEU A 99 -8.77 -16.37 -4.93
CA LEU A 99 -7.57 -16.60 -4.12
C LEU A 99 -6.74 -17.72 -4.76
N PHE A 100 -5.45 -17.49 -4.97
CA PHE A 100 -4.56 -18.47 -5.60
C PHE A 100 -3.09 -18.27 -5.21
N ASN A 101 -2.22 -19.11 -5.75
CA ASN A 101 -0.77 -19.12 -5.51
C ASN A 101 -0.37 -19.17 -4.01
N PRO A 102 -0.85 -20.19 -3.26
CA PRO A 102 -0.47 -20.35 -1.86
C PRO A 102 1.03 -20.61 -1.69
N SER A 103 1.66 -19.93 -0.73
CA SER A 103 3.03 -20.19 -0.27
C SER A 103 3.06 -20.19 1.25
N MET A 104 3.75 -21.17 1.85
CA MET A 104 3.80 -21.36 3.31
C MET A 104 5.22 -21.22 3.83
N VAL A 105 5.34 -20.54 4.97
CA VAL A 105 6.55 -20.51 5.80
C VAL A 105 6.18 -20.74 7.26
N LEU A 106 7.15 -21.13 8.07
CA LEU A 106 6.95 -21.21 9.52
C LEU A 106 6.54 -19.83 10.05
N HIS A 107 5.60 -19.82 10.98
CA HIS A 107 5.21 -18.60 11.69
C HIS A 107 6.35 -18.17 12.63
N PRO A 108 6.66 -16.87 12.78
CA PRO A 108 7.72 -16.42 13.69
C PRO A 108 7.48 -16.86 15.14
N ASP A 109 6.22 -16.85 15.56
CA ASP A 109 5.79 -17.39 16.85
C ASP A 109 5.35 -18.86 16.71
N GLN A 110 6.02 -19.76 17.44
CA GLN A 110 5.73 -21.19 17.57
C GLN A 110 5.32 -21.61 18.99
N THR A 111 4.99 -20.66 19.86
CA THR A 111 4.55 -20.93 21.24
C THR A 111 3.15 -21.54 21.29
N ASP A 112 2.81 -22.16 22.42
CA ASP A 112 1.49 -22.73 22.71
C ASP A 112 0.97 -23.76 21.69
N LEU A 113 1.88 -24.60 21.18
CA LEU A 113 1.55 -25.67 20.24
C LEU A 113 1.69 -27.06 20.90
N PRO A 114 0.82 -28.02 20.57
CA PRO A 114 1.04 -29.41 20.92
C PRO A 114 2.36 -29.93 20.35
N GLU A 115 3.04 -30.80 21.09
CA GLU A 115 4.30 -31.40 20.66
C GLU A 115 4.17 -32.04 19.26
N GLY A 116 5.16 -31.79 18.40
CA GLY A 116 5.18 -32.25 17.01
C GLY A 116 4.31 -31.43 16.05
N SER A 117 3.74 -30.30 16.48
CA SER A 117 2.99 -29.38 15.63
C SER A 117 3.80 -28.13 15.27
N ALA A 118 3.49 -27.51 14.15
CA ALA A 118 4.09 -26.25 13.72
C ALA A 118 3.02 -25.28 13.21
N ARG A 119 3.12 -24.02 13.62
CA ARG A 119 2.30 -22.92 13.09
C ARG A 119 2.90 -22.39 11.80
N PHE A 120 2.07 -22.05 10.83
CA PHE A 120 2.54 -21.48 9.56
C PHE A 120 1.87 -20.15 9.25
N VAL A 121 2.57 -19.32 8.47
CA VAL A 121 2.00 -18.23 7.69
C VAL A 121 1.78 -18.75 6.27
N LEU A 122 0.60 -18.47 5.73
CA LEU A 122 0.23 -18.77 4.35
C LEU A 122 -0.01 -17.45 3.64
N SER A 123 0.83 -17.10 2.66
CA SER A 123 0.56 -16.01 1.73
C SER A 123 -0.30 -16.50 0.57
N LEU A 124 -1.18 -15.63 0.09
CA LEU A 124 -2.07 -15.87 -1.04
C LEU A 124 -2.09 -14.62 -1.92
N ARG A 125 -2.24 -14.82 -3.22
CA ARG A 125 -2.65 -13.76 -4.14
C ARG A 125 -4.17 -13.63 -4.08
N ALA A 126 -4.64 -12.44 -3.73
CA ALA A 126 -6.05 -12.09 -3.80
C ALA A 126 -6.30 -11.19 -5.00
N THR A 127 -7.31 -11.52 -5.80
CA THR A 127 -7.80 -10.66 -6.88
C THR A 127 -9.13 -10.08 -6.47
N GLY A 128 -9.13 -8.77 -6.24
CA GLY A 128 -10.32 -8.03 -5.85
C GLY A 128 -11.01 -7.35 -7.02
N GLU A 129 -11.84 -6.37 -6.72
CA GLU A 129 -12.51 -5.53 -7.72
C GLU A 129 -11.51 -4.91 -8.72
N GLY A 130 -11.95 -4.75 -9.97
CA GLY A 130 -11.09 -4.22 -11.03
C GLY A 130 -9.91 -5.14 -11.42
N HIS A 131 -9.91 -6.40 -10.99
CA HIS A 131 -8.85 -7.40 -11.20
C HIS A 131 -7.48 -6.98 -10.62
N VAL A 132 -7.49 -6.14 -9.59
CA VAL A 132 -6.26 -5.69 -8.94
C VAL A 132 -5.78 -6.78 -7.97
N SER A 133 -4.53 -7.21 -8.16
CA SER A 133 -3.93 -8.28 -7.34
C SER A 133 -3.21 -7.74 -6.11
N SER A 134 -3.40 -8.37 -4.97
CA SER A 134 -2.80 -8.02 -3.66
C SER A 134 -2.24 -9.27 -2.98
N ILE A 135 -1.36 -9.09 -1.99
CA ILE A 135 -0.91 -10.19 -1.13
C ILE A 135 -1.72 -10.15 0.16
N VAL A 136 -2.31 -11.29 0.51
CA VAL A 136 -3.06 -11.49 1.75
C VAL A 136 -2.49 -12.66 2.53
N PHE A 137 -2.71 -12.64 3.83
CA PHE A 137 -2.16 -13.67 4.71
C PHE A 137 -3.25 -14.50 5.38
N ARG A 138 -2.91 -15.74 5.71
CA ARG A 138 -3.62 -16.65 6.61
C ARG A 138 -2.62 -17.27 7.57
N SER A 139 -3.11 -17.81 8.66
CA SER A 139 -2.32 -18.66 9.55
C SER A 139 -3.01 -19.98 9.80
N GLY A 140 -2.25 -20.96 10.24
CA GLY A 140 -2.77 -22.27 10.58
C GLY A 140 -1.73 -23.11 11.29
N VAL A 141 -2.07 -24.38 11.51
CA VAL A 141 -1.21 -25.37 12.16
C VAL A 141 -1.14 -26.62 11.29
N ILE A 142 0.06 -27.16 11.13
CA ILE A 142 0.29 -28.54 10.72
C ILE A 142 0.59 -29.37 11.96
N ASP A 143 -0.18 -30.44 12.19
CA ASP A 143 0.02 -31.32 13.35
C ASP A 143 1.00 -32.47 13.06
N ARG A 144 1.28 -33.28 14.08
CA ARG A 144 2.18 -34.45 14.01
C ARG A 144 1.75 -35.51 12.99
N ASP A 145 0.46 -35.53 12.63
CA ASP A 145 -0.12 -36.45 11.64
C ASP A 145 -0.16 -35.82 10.23
N ALA A 146 0.57 -34.70 10.04
CA ALA A 146 0.62 -33.89 8.83
C ALA A 146 -0.74 -33.31 8.41
N ARG A 147 -1.70 -33.17 9.34
CA ARG A 147 -2.98 -32.54 9.05
C ARG A 147 -2.84 -31.03 9.12
N VAL A 148 -3.27 -30.35 8.06
CA VAL A 148 -3.23 -28.90 7.93
C VAL A 148 -4.58 -28.31 8.29
N THR A 149 -4.60 -27.44 9.31
CA THR A 149 -5.78 -26.66 9.70
C THR A 149 -5.48 -25.17 9.50
N VAL A 150 -6.27 -24.51 8.64
CA VAL A 150 -6.17 -23.07 8.40
C VAL A 150 -7.19 -22.34 9.27
N ASN A 151 -6.76 -21.30 9.97
CA ASN A 151 -7.63 -20.47 10.80
C ASN A 151 -8.63 -19.70 9.93
N THR A 152 -9.86 -19.57 10.40
CA THR A 152 -10.87 -18.72 9.75
C THR A 152 -10.41 -17.25 9.81
N PRO A 153 -10.33 -16.54 8.67
CA PRO A 153 -9.97 -15.13 8.68
C PRO A 153 -11.05 -14.29 9.35
N THR A 154 -10.67 -13.13 9.89
CA THR A 154 -11.68 -12.14 10.27
C THR A 154 -12.25 -11.45 9.03
N ARG A 155 -13.43 -10.85 9.19
CA ARG A 155 -14.06 -10.02 8.14
C ARG A 155 -13.26 -8.75 7.82
N PHE A 156 -12.43 -8.29 8.76
CA PHE A 156 -11.73 -7.03 8.66
C PHE A 156 -10.51 -7.15 7.76
N VAL A 157 -10.20 -6.04 7.09
CA VAL A 157 -9.10 -5.89 6.15
C VAL A 157 -8.51 -4.50 6.30
N ASN A 158 -7.19 -4.42 6.36
CA ASN A 158 -6.44 -3.18 6.40
C ASN A 158 -5.28 -3.25 5.41
N ALA A 159 -5.25 -2.30 4.48
CA ALA A 159 -4.04 -2.02 3.72
C ALA A 159 -3.00 -1.39 4.66
N GLY A 160 -1.76 -1.87 4.62
CA GLY A 160 -0.71 -1.33 5.48
C GLY A 160 -0.36 0.12 5.13
N GLU A 161 0.19 0.84 6.10
CA GLU A 161 0.64 2.22 5.89
C GLU A 161 1.94 2.22 5.10
N MET A 162 1.90 2.83 3.90
CA MET A 162 3.06 2.96 3.03
C MET A 162 3.89 4.19 3.45
N LEU A 163 5.15 3.96 3.78
CA LEU A 163 6.13 5.00 4.07
C LEU A 163 7.21 5.01 2.98
N PRO A 164 7.65 6.17 2.49
CA PRO A 164 8.80 6.24 1.60
C PRO A 164 10.01 5.55 2.25
N ASN A 165 10.85 4.92 1.43
CA ASN A 165 12.08 4.32 1.92
C ASN A 165 12.95 5.38 2.62
N SER A 166 13.52 5.02 3.77
CA SER A 166 14.26 5.96 4.63
C SER A 166 15.54 6.46 3.97
N SER A 167 16.15 5.65 3.10
CA SER A 167 17.38 6.00 2.39
C SER A 167 17.55 5.18 1.11
N TYR A 168 18.25 5.78 0.14
CA TYR A 168 18.62 5.18 -1.14
C TYR A 168 20.13 5.21 -1.29
N GLU A 169 20.71 4.11 -1.77
CA GLU A 169 22.13 4.05 -2.13
C GLU A 169 22.32 4.52 -3.57
N LYS A 170 23.10 5.58 -3.78
CA LYS A 170 23.31 6.20 -5.09
C LYS A 170 23.77 5.21 -6.15
N ARG A 171 24.69 4.32 -5.80
CA ARG A 171 25.24 3.31 -6.74
C ARG A 171 24.17 2.34 -7.23
N LEU A 172 23.31 1.84 -6.35
CA LEU A 172 22.21 0.94 -6.72
C LEU A 172 21.15 1.69 -7.52
N PHE A 173 20.82 2.91 -7.10
CA PHE A 173 19.84 3.74 -7.79
C PHE A 173 20.29 4.09 -9.23
N GLU A 174 21.55 4.47 -9.41
CA GLU A 174 22.15 4.75 -10.72
C GLU A 174 22.14 3.50 -11.62
N ARG A 175 22.57 2.34 -11.10
CA ARG A 175 22.49 1.07 -11.82
C ARG A 175 21.07 0.78 -12.29
N LYS A 176 20.08 0.99 -11.42
CA LYS A 176 18.69 0.71 -11.77
C LYS A 176 18.13 1.69 -12.79
N LEU A 177 18.53 2.96 -12.73
CA LEU A 177 18.22 3.93 -13.79
C LEU A 177 18.81 3.50 -15.14
N LEU A 178 20.03 2.96 -15.16
CA LEU A 178 20.65 2.45 -16.38
C LEU A 178 19.86 1.26 -16.94
N GLU A 179 19.53 0.27 -16.10
CA GLU A 179 18.73 -0.90 -16.50
C GLU A 179 17.37 -0.51 -17.10
N LEU A 180 16.73 0.53 -16.56
CA LEU A 180 15.44 1.02 -17.02
C LEU A 180 15.53 2.00 -18.22
N GLY A 181 16.73 2.28 -18.73
CA GLY A 181 16.93 3.26 -19.81
C GLY A 181 16.62 4.71 -19.39
N LEU A 182 16.61 4.99 -18.08
CA LEU A 182 16.32 6.30 -17.48
C LEU A 182 17.59 7.09 -17.13
N LEU A 183 18.79 6.50 -17.28
CA LEU A 183 20.06 7.19 -17.04
C LEU A 183 20.41 8.13 -18.20
N ASN A 184 19.80 9.31 -18.20
CA ASN A 184 20.05 10.37 -19.17
C ASN A 184 20.72 11.60 -18.55
N GLU A 185 20.94 12.63 -19.36
CA GLU A 185 21.55 13.90 -18.95
C GLU A 185 20.91 14.54 -17.70
N LEU A 186 19.58 14.46 -17.56
CA LEU A 186 18.89 14.96 -16.37
C LEU A 186 19.26 14.10 -15.15
N ALA A 187 19.20 12.77 -15.29
CA ALA A 187 19.53 11.84 -14.22
C ALA A 187 20.99 12.01 -13.74
N LEU A 188 21.95 12.15 -14.67
CA LEU A 188 23.36 12.37 -14.35
C LEU A 188 23.57 13.68 -13.56
N ARG A 189 22.91 14.78 -13.97
CA ARG A 189 22.98 16.05 -13.23
C ARG A 189 22.39 15.95 -11.83
N VAL A 190 21.30 15.20 -11.67
CA VAL A 190 20.68 14.97 -10.36
C VAL A 190 21.60 14.14 -9.48
N LEU A 191 22.12 13.01 -9.98
CA LEU A 191 23.02 12.12 -9.25
C LEU A 191 24.34 12.79 -8.85
N ALA A 192 24.86 13.71 -9.68
CA ALA A 192 26.08 14.46 -9.38
C ALA A 192 25.97 15.38 -8.15
N VAL A 193 24.74 15.74 -7.74
CA VAL A 193 24.52 16.62 -6.58
C VAL A 193 24.10 15.85 -5.33
N LEU A 194 23.54 14.64 -5.49
CA LEU A 194 23.13 13.82 -4.35
C LEU A 194 24.35 13.25 -3.63
N ASP A 195 24.22 13.01 -2.33
CA ASP A 195 25.21 12.27 -1.54
C ASP A 195 25.13 10.76 -1.84
N ASP A 196 26.14 9.99 -1.44
CA ASP A 196 26.21 8.54 -1.70
C ASP A 196 25.02 7.77 -1.10
N THR A 197 24.44 8.31 -0.03
CA THR A 197 23.12 7.94 0.46
C THR A 197 22.23 9.18 0.47
N PHE A 198 20.99 9.05 0.02
CA PHE A 198 20.04 10.17 -0.04
C PHE A 198 18.62 9.74 0.30
N THR A 199 17.74 10.69 0.56
CA THR A 199 16.31 10.49 0.88
C THR A 199 15.42 10.88 -0.30
N PHE A 200 14.16 10.43 -0.28
CA PHE A 200 13.18 10.81 -1.31
C PHE A 200 13.01 12.34 -1.44
N ASP A 201 12.98 13.06 -0.31
CA ASP A 201 12.82 14.51 -0.30
C ASP A 201 14.05 15.24 -0.86
N GLN A 202 15.26 14.74 -0.58
CA GLN A 202 16.49 15.26 -1.20
C GLN A 202 16.48 15.04 -2.71
N LEU A 203 16.12 13.84 -3.18
CA LEU A 203 15.98 13.53 -4.61
C LEU A 203 14.99 14.49 -5.27
N LYS A 204 13.79 14.64 -4.70
CA LYS A 204 12.74 15.52 -5.22
C LYS A 204 13.20 16.97 -5.28
N THR A 205 13.84 17.47 -4.23
CA THR A 205 14.36 18.85 -4.15
C THR A 205 15.41 19.12 -5.22
N VAL A 206 16.35 18.19 -5.42
CA VAL A 206 17.39 18.32 -6.45
C VAL A 206 16.78 18.26 -7.84
N LEU A 207 15.87 17.31 -8.08
CA LEU A 207 15.18 17.14 -9.36
C LEU A 207 14.38 18.40 -9.75
N ASP A 208 13.59 18.95 -8.83
CA ASP A 208 12.82 20.17 -9.04
C ASP A 208 13.74 21.36 -9.37
N ARG A 209 14.90 21.45 -8.72
CA ARG A 209 15.89 22.50 -8.99
C ARG A 209 16.50 22.36 -10.38
N GLU A 210 16.88 21.15 -10.79
CA GLU A 210 17.48 20.91 -12.11
C GLU A 210 16.46 21.13 -13.25
N LEU A 211 15.19 20.78 -13.05
CA LEU A 211 14.12 21.08 -14.00
C LEU A 211 13.92 22.59 -14.21
N ARG A 212 13.98 23.40 -13.14
CA ARG A 212 13.84 24.86 -13.23
C ARG A 212 14.99 25.56 -13.95
N ARG A 213 16.19 24.95 -13.98
CA ARG A 213 17.36 25.51 -14.67
C ARG A 213 17.23 25.46 -16.19
N THR A 214 16.46 24.51 -16.72
CA THR A 214 16.24 24.39 -18.15
C THR A 214 15.01 25.21 -18.57
N ARG A 215 15.22 26.32 -19.28
CA ARG A 215 14.15 27.25 -19.70
C ARG A 215 13.15 26.68 -20.72
N SER A 216 13.46 25.54 -21.34
CA SER A 216 12.54 24.81 -22.22
C SER A 216 12.31 23.43 -21.62
N VAL A 217 11.15 23.24 -20.97
CA VAL A 217 10.73 21.92 -20.51
C VAL A 217 10.28 21.14 -21.74
N ILE A 218 11.24 20.47 -22.39
CA ILE A 218 10.95 19.49 -23.43
C ILE A 218 10.18 18.35 -22.74
N ARG A 219 9.09 17.88 -23.37
CA ARG A 219 8.23 16.78 -22.87
C ARG A 219 9.06 15.59 -22.33
N GLU A 220 10.15 15.26 -23.03
CA GLU A 220 11.10 14.21 -22.65
C GLU A 220 11.73 14.38 -21.26
N GLN A 221 12.03 15.61 -20.82
CA GLN A 221 12.57 15.86 -19.48
C GLN A 221 11.53 15.63 -18.39
N THR A 222 10.26 15.93 -18.68
CA THR A 222 9.16 15.67 -17.74
C THR A 222 8.92 14.17 -17.59
N ASP A 223 8.94 13.43 -18.69
CA ASP A 223 8.81 11.97 -18.69
C ASP A 223 10.00 11.32 -17.94
N SER A 224 11.22 11.82 -18.15
CA SER A 224 12.41 11.38 -17.42
C SER A 224 12.33 11.62 -15.92
N ALA A 225 11.94 12.83 -15.51
CA ALA A 225 11.75 13.18 -14.10
C ALA A 225 10.70 12.28 -13.43
N ARG A 226 9.60 12.01 -14.14
CA ARG A 226 8.56 11.09 -13.67
C ARG A 226 9.11 9.66 -13.51
N GLY A 227 9.92 9.17 -14.45
CA GLY A 227 10.58 7.87 -14.35
C GLY A 227 11.50 7.77 -13.13
N ILE A 228 12.34 8.79 -12.90
CA ILE A 228 13.25 8.85 -11.73
C ILE A 228 12.46 8.81 -10.42
N LEU A 229 11.40 9.61 -10.29
CA LEU A 229 10.55 9.59 -9.10
C LEU A 229 9.82 8.27 -8.93
N SER A 230 9.33 7.67 -10.03
CA SER A 230 8.66 6.37 -10.00
C SER A 230 9.57 5.27 -9.51
N LEU A 231 10.86 5.27 -9.91
CA LEU A 231 11.84 4.32 -9.38
C LEU A 231 12.06 4.49 -7.88
N ALA A 232 12.15 5.73 -7.41
CA ALA A 232 12.29 5.99 -5.97
C ALA A 232 11.05 5.54 -5.19
N GLN A 233 9.84 5.78 -5.73
CA GLN A 233 8.57 5.34 -5.15
C GLN A 233 8.30 3.83 -5.26
N ALA A 234 9.09 3.12 -6.07
CA ALA A 234 9.05 1.66 -6.14
C ALA A 234 9.77 0.98 -4.96
N ASN A 235 10.46 1.75 -4.12
CA ASN A 235 11.09 1.29 -2.88
C ASN A 235 10.40 1.97 -1.71
N TYR A 236 9.81 1.20 -0.80
CA TYR A 236 9.00 1.72 0.29
C TYR A 236 8.90 0.72 1.43
N GLU A 237 8.37 1.16 2.56
CA GLU A 237 8.05 0.29 3.69
C GLU A 237 6.55 0.22 3.93
N ILE A 238 6.08 -0.91 4.44
CA ILE A 238 4.70 -1.10 4.88
C ILE A 238 4.71 -1.40 6.37
N HIS A 239 3.88 -0.65 7.10
CA HIS A 239 3.68 -0.85 8.53
C HIS A 239 2.22 -1.24 8.81
N PHE A 240 2.04 -2.35 9.53
CA PHE A 240 0.75 -2.76 10.07
C PHE A 240 0.66 -2.45 11.56
N ASP A 241 -0.55 -2.31 12.08
CA ASP A 241 -0.75 -2.23 13.54
C ASP A 241 -0.43 -3.60 14.16
N PRO A 242 0.50 -3.71 15.14
CA PRO A 242 0.83 -4.98 15.77
C PRO A 242 -0.37 -5.70 16.40
N GLY A 243 -1.40 -4.95 16.81
CA GLY A 243 -2.65 -5.49 17.35
C GLY A 243 -3.58 -6.11 16.31
N GLN A 244 -3.36 -5.85 15.02
CA GLN A 244 -4.13 -6.49 13.94
C GLN A 244 -3.78 -7.96 13.81
N ARG A 245 -4.78 -8.79 13.57
CA ARG A 245 -4.55 -10.21 13.25
C ARG A 245 -3.88 -10.31 11.89
N LEU A 246 -3.06 -11.34 11.70
CA LEU A 246 -2.37 -11.58 10.43
C LEU A 246 -3.33 -11.61 9.23
N SER A 247 -4.52 -12.20 9.38
CA SER A 247 -5.52 -12.25 8.32
C SER A 247 -6.05 -10.89 7.88
N GLU A 248 -5.95 -9.87 8.72
CA GLU A 248 -6.40 -8.50 8.46
C GLU A 248 -5.40 -7.69 7.65
N ARG A 249 -4.15 -8.16 7.55
CA ARG A 249 -3.05 -7.45 6.90
C ARG A 249 -3.06 -7.71 5.41
N VAL A 250 -3.02 -6.64 4.63
CA VAL A 250 -2.95 -6.69 3.16
C VAL A 250 -1.84 -5.81 2.65
N ILE A 251 -0.98 -6.40 1.83
CA ILE A 251 -0.06 -5.64 0.98
C ILE A 251 -0.84 -5.33 -0.30
N PHE A 252 -1.37 -4.12 -0.34
CA PHE A 252 -2.18 -3.62 -1.44
C PHE A 252 -1.30 -2.80 -2.39
N PRO A 253 -1.45 -2.94 -3.72
CA PRO A 253 -0.69 -2.16 -4.68
C PRO A 253 -1.02 -0.67 -4.57
N THR A 254 -0.10 0.09 -4.00
CA THR A 254 -0.25 1.54 -3.82
C THR A 254 0.84 2.34 -4.53
N SER A 255 1.95 1.71 -4.92
CA SER A 255 3.01 2.36 -5.70
C SER A 255 2.58 2.54 -7.16
N PRO A 256 3.04 3.60 -7.86
CA PRO A 256 2.83 3.74 -9.31
C PRO A 256 3.29 2.53 -10.13
N ALA A 257 4.33 1.81 -9.65
CA ALA A 257 4.85 0.61 -10.30
C ALA A 257 3.92 -0.63 -10.20
N GLU A 258 2.85 -0.55 -9.40
CA GLU A 258 2.00 -1.68 -9.04
C GLU A 258 0.54 -1.47 -9.46
N VAL A 259 0.25 -0.48 -10.32
CA VAL A 259 -1.12 -0.05 -10.65
C VAL A 259 -2.02 -1.20 -11.13
N LYS A 260 -1.47 -2.28 -11.71
CA LYS A 260 -2.22 -3.47 -12.11
C LYS A 260 -2.18 -4.62 -11.11
N GLY A 261 -1.37 -4.51 -10.07
CA GLY A 261 -1.34 -5.44 -8.97
C GLY A 261 0.05 -5.96 -8.66
N ILE A 262 0.05 -6.78 -7.61
CA ILE A 262 1.19 -7.53 -7.11
C ILE A 262 0.95 -9.00 -7.39
N GLU A 263 1.93 -9.66 -8.01
CA GLU A 263 1.80 -11.05 -8.42
C GLU A 263 2.87 -11.96 -7.78
N ASP A 264 2.44 -13.18 -7.46
CA ASP A 264 3.29 -14.36 -7.24
C ASP A 264 4.33 -14.27 -6.12
N ALA A 265 4.00 -13.56 -5.04
CA ALA A 265 4.82 -13.52 -3.84
C ALA A 265 4.96 -14.90 -3.16
N ARG A 266 6.18 -15.43 -3.16
CA ARG A 266 6.53 -16.69 -2.48
C ARG A 266 7.55 -16.42 -1.39
N PHE A 267 7.14 -16.62 -0.15
CA PHE A 267 8.01 -16.39 1.00
C PHE A 267 8.94 -17.56 1.24
N VAL A 268 10.16 -17.24 1.65
CA VAL A 268 11.20 -18.17 2.09
C VAL A 268 11.83 -17.62 3.36
N ALA A 269 12.07 -18.49 4.34
CA ALA A 269 12.70 -18.13 5.59
C ALA A 269 14.21 -18.36 5.50
N PHE A 270 14.98 -17.31 5.75
CA PHE A 270 16.44 -17.35 5.87
C PHE A 270 16.79 -17.24 7.34
N ARG A 271 17.53 -18.23 7.85
CA ARG A 271 18.03 -18.24 9.22
C ARG A 271 19.50 -17.87 9.20
N GLU A 272 19.83 -16.81 9.92
CA GLU A 272 21.19 -16.34 10.09
C GLU A 272 21.95 -17.20 11.11
N GLU A 273 23.28 -17.07 11.13
CA GLU A 273 24.15 -17.78 12.08
C GLU A 273 23.84 -17.41 13.54
N ASP A 274 23.36 -16.19 13.80
CA ASP A 274 22.93 -15.72 15.12
C ASP A 274 21.57 -16.27 15.57
N GLY A 275 20.91 -17.06 14.71
CA GLY A 275 19.61 -17.67 14.96
C GLY A 275 18.42 -16.78 14.61
N SER A 276 18.62 -15.52 14.23
CA SER A 276 17.56 -14.66 13.73
C SER A 276 17.02 -15.20 12.40
N THR A 277 15.75 -14.90 12.11
CA THR A 277 15.09 -15.34 10.87
C THR A 277 14.54 -14.13 10.15
N THR A 278 14.88 -14.00 8.86
CA THR A 278 14.32 -13.00 7.95
C THR A 278 13.57 -13.72 6.84
N TYR A 279 12.36 -13.27 6.54
CA TYR A 279 11.52 -13.80 5.48
C TYR A 279 11.66 -12.91 4.25
N TYR A 280 11.99 -13.54 3.12
CA TYR A 280 12.10 -12.87 1.83
C TYR A 280 11.06 -13.41 0.87
N ALA A 281 10.52 -12.56 0.00
CA ALA A 281 9.71 -12.98 -1.13
C ALA A 281 10.02 -12.09 -2.33
N THR A 282 10.21 -12.68 -3.50
CA THR A 282 10.16 -11.90 -4.74
C THR A 282 8.72 -11.82 -5.23
N TYR A 283 8.36 -10.68 -5.81
CA TYR A 283 7.08 -10.51 -6.48
C TYR A 283 7.25 -9.67 -7.74
N THR A 284 6.28 -9.78 -8.64
CA THR A 284 6.26 -8.96 -9.85
C THR A 284 5.31 -7.79 -9.66
N ALA A 285 5.85 -6.57 -9.75
CA ALA A 285 5.06 -5.35 -9.87
C ALA A 285 4.77 -5.07 -11.35
N TYR A 286 3.52 -4.75 -11.66
CA TYR A 286 3.08 -4.48 -13.04
C TYR A 286 2.27 -3.19 -13.11
N ASP A 287 2.66 -2.29 -14.04
CA ASP A 287 1.99 -1.01 -14.29
C ASP A 287 1.46 -0.86 -15.74
N CYS A 288 1.40 -1.97 -16.49
CA CYS A 288 1.16 -2.04 -17.95
C CYS A 288 2.31 -1.67 -18.88
N GLN A 289 3.36 -1.00 -18.41
CA GLN A 289 4.47 -0.54 -19.25
C GLN A 289 5.78 -1.23 -18.89
N VAL A 290 6.03 -1.41 -17.60
CA VAL A 290 7.25 -1.97 -17.05
C VAL A 290 6.90 -3.10 -16.09
N VAL A 291 7.64 -4.19 -16.20
CA VAL A 291 7.61 -5.31 -15.26
C VAL A 291 8.83 -5.14 -14.37
N LEU A 292 8.61 -4.84 -13.09
CA LEU A 292 9.69 -4.58 -12.15
C LEU A 292 9.71 -5.67 -11.08
N PRO A 293 10.74 -6.55 -11.05
CA PRO A 293 10.91 -7.49 -9.96
C PRO A 293 11.19 -6.74 -8.66
N GLN A 294 10.40 -7.06 -7.65
CA GLN A 294 10.51 -6.49 -6.31
C GLN A 294 10.89 -7.59 -5.32
N MET A 295 11.53 -7.18 -4.23
CA MET A 295 11.82 -8.01 -3.07
C MET A 295 11.03 -7.46 -1.88
N LEU A 296 10.32 -8.36 -1.20
CA LEU A 296 9.74 -8.17 0.12
C LEU A 296 10.68 -8.76 1.16
N GLU A 297 10.91 -8.02 2.22
CA GLU A 297 11.64 -8.45 3.40
C GLU A 297 10.79 -8.18 4.64
N THR A 298 10.70 -9.15 5.55
CA THR A 298 10.07 -8.97 6.87
C THR A 298 10.68 -9.91 7.90
N ARG A 299 10.61 -9.57 9.18
CA ARG A 299 10.97 -10.47 10.30
C ARG A 299 9.77 -10.93 11.11
N ASP A 300 8.65 -10.22 11.01
CA ASP A 300 7.51 -10.34 11.93
C ASP A 300 6.13 -10.28 11.25
N PHE A 301 6.08 -10.08 9.92
CA PHE A 301 4.85 -9.85 9.15
C PHE A 301 4.03 -8.62 9.62
N VAL A 302 4.65 -7.71 10.37
CA VAL A 302 4.11 -6.42 10.81
C VAL A 302 4.78 -5.29 10.04
N HIS A 303 6.09 -5.39 9.86
CA HIS A 303 6.89 -4.46 9.07
C HIS A 303 7.42 -5.16 7.82
N PHE A 304 7.20 -4.56 6.66
CA PHE A 304 7.75 -5.04 5.39
C PHE A 304 8.58 -3.95 4.75
N LYS A 305 9.76 -4.33 4.25
CA LYS A 305 10.56 -3.50 3.36
C LYS A 305 10.41 -4.02 1.93
N ILE A 306 10.06 -3.12 1.01
CA ILE A 306 9.93 -3.38 -0.41
C ILE A 306 11.10 -2.69 -1.10
N SER A 307 11.87 -3.45 -1.86
CA SER A 307 12.98 -2.93 -2.65
C SER A 307 13.01 -3.49 -4.05
N THR A 308 13.39 -2.64 -5.00
CA THR A 308 13.61 -3.07 -6.38
C THR A 308 14.78 -4.04 -6.41
N LEU A 309 14.59 -5.20 -7.05
CA LEU A 309 15.65 -6.18 -7.16
C LEU A 309 16.79 -5.61 -8.03
N ASN A 310 17.99 -5.57 -7.46
CA ASN A 310 19.22 -5.18 -8.15
C ASN A 310 20.04 -6.43 -8.45
N GLY A 311 20.52 -6.56 -9.68
CA GLY A 311 21.48 -7.61 -10.04
C GLY A 311 22.88 -7.33 -9.46
N PRO A 312 23.79 -8.33 -9.49
CA PRO A 312 25.19 -8.17 -9.10
C PRO A 312 25.91 -7.03 -9.85
#